data_AF-A0A2V8D5H5-F1
#
_entry.id   AF-A0A2V8D5H5-F1
#
_cell.length_a   1.000
_cell.length_b   1.000
_cell.length_c   1.000
_cell.angle_alpha   90.00
_cell.angle_beta   90.00
_cell.angle_gamma   90.00
#
_symmetry.space_group_name_H-M   'P 1'
#
loop_
_entity.id
_entity.type
_entity.pdbx_description
1 polymer ?
#
loop_
_entity_poly.entity_id
_entity_poly.type
_entity_poly.pdbx_seq_one_letter_code
_entity_poly.pdbx_strand_id
1 'polypeptide(L)'
;MQAPRIPELEAITARVHAALLGDHADAPEHADGAGRAVGAIEPAGLTFLLRQYLSTDREDLRDALGGALAQALASAATEPTVIGRAAWLALFVEVAALADDERILAAVGELVGGLRADWPAMTRVDEAAASVDACLRAADLCDPHDLVPAAVDQLERIVSGAYRPGGGLAHETDGPQRARGGQSVRAGLADHVRAASALLTAFEITGRLPYSMLAEELMQLSLRELLDEGGDDLVGHCEAARVLCRLAALHDDPAYRGAAVIATDARYRDDAARILAAQSPRALAASPAHAAAYGLALLDLR
;
A
#
# COMPACT_ATOMS: atom_id res chain seq x y z
N MET A 1 23.60 -14.76 -1.75
CA MET A 1 23.96 -13.95 -2.93
C MET A 1 23.38 -12.57 -2.67
N GLN A 2 24.19 -11.61 -2.21
CA GLN A 2 23.69 -10.28 -1.83
C GLN A 2 23.25 -9.52 -3.09
N ALA A 3 22.00 -9.06 -3.11
CA ALA A 3 21.49 -8.19 -4.17
C ALA A 3 22.34 -6.91 -4.27
N PRO A 4 22.55 -6.35 -5.48
CA PRO A 4 23.35 -5.14 -5.65
C PRO A 4 22.79 -3.99 -4.80
N ARG A 5 23.68 -3.31 -4.07
CA ARG A 5 23.31 -2.16 -3.24
C ARG A 5 22.95 -0.99 -4.14
N ILE A 6 21.73 -0.49 -4.01
CA ILE A 6 21.28 0.73 -4.67
C ILE A 6 21.61 1.86 -3.68
N PRO A 7 22.53 2.80 -4.02
CA PRO A 7 22.95 3.86 -3.10
C PRO A 7 21.78 4.66 -2.52
N GLU A 8 20.71 4.84 -3.29
CA GLU A 8 19.47 5.47 -2.84
C GLU A 8 18.83 4.73 -1.66
N LEU A 9 18.78 3.39 -1.69
CA LEU A 9 18.20 2.60 -0.60
C LEU A 9 19.00 2.70 0.70
N GLU A 10 20.33 2.78 0.64
CA GLU A 10 21.17 2.98 1.83
C GLU A 10 20.90 4.37 2.46
N ALA A 11 20.80 5.42 1.64
CA ALA A 11 20.50 6.77 2.10
C ALA A 11 19.10 6.86 2.74
N ILE A 12 18.09 6.25 2.11
CA ILE A 12 16.73 6.20 2.65
C ILE A 12 16.72 5.39 3.95
N THR A 13 17.39 4.24 4.01
CA THR A 13 17.50 3.41 5.23
C THR A 13 18.07 4.20 6.39
N ALA A 14 19.19 4.91 6.17
CA ALA A 14 19.80 5.73 7.21
C ALA A 14 18.84 6.82 7.71
N ARG A 15 18.11 7.48 6.81
CA ARG A 15 17.17 8.55 7.17
C ARG A 15 15.95 8.06 7.95
N VAL A 16 15.35 6.95 7.50
CA VAL A 16 14.18 6.35 8.19
C VAL A 16 14.60 5.79 9.54
N HIS A 17 15.77 5.15 9.62
CA HIS A 17 16.32 4.64 10.88
C HIS A 17 16.62 5.77 11.88
N ALA A 18 17.26 6.86 11.45
CA ALA A 18 17.52 8.02 12.31
C ALA A 18 16.22 8.66 12.83
N ALA A 19 15.20 8.79 11.97
CA ALA A 19 13.90 9.29 12.37
C ALA A 19 13.22 8.39 13.41
N LEU A 20 13.34 7.06 13.28
CA LEU A 20 12.81 6.10 14.24
C LEU A 20 13.45 6.23 15.63
N LEU A 21 14.76 6.50 15.67
CA LEU A 21 15.51 6.72 16.91
C LEU A 21 15.26 8.10 17.54
N GLY A 22 14.57 9.01 16.84
CA GLY A 22 14.37 10.39 17.28
C GLY A 22 15.61 11.28 17.12
N ASP A 23 16.61 10.84 16.34
CA ASP A 23 17.79 11.63 16.00
C ASP A 23 17.46 12.54 14.80
N HIS A 24 16.87 13.70 15.08
CA HIS A 24 16.74 14.77 14.09
C HIS A 24 17.99 15.64 14.11
N ALA A 25 19.00 15.29 13.31
CA ALA A 25 20.24 16.07 13.19
C ALA A 25 20.08 17.44 12.48
N ASP A 26 18.88 17.83 12.02
CA ASP A 26 18.66 19.04 11.22
C ASP A 26 17.40 19.87 11.59
N ALA A 27 16.89 19.78 12.83
CA ALA A 27 15.85 20.71 13.28
C ALA A 27 16.48 22.03 13.77
N PRO A 28 16.09 23.22 13.24
CA PRO A 28 16.61 24.49 13.75
C PRO A 28 16.19 24.68 15.22
N GLU A 29 17.18 24.83 16.10
CA GLU A 29 17.01 25.06 17.53
C GLU A 29 16.24 26.36 17.81
N HIS A 30 14.96 26.26 18.15
CA HIS A 30 14.28 27.26 18.99
C HIS A 30 13.45 26.55 20.09
N ALA A 31 13.94 26.71 21.33
CA ALA A 31 13.31 26.64 22.66
C ALA A 31 11.87 26.08 22.72
N ASP A 32 11.53 25.08 23.54
CA ASP A 32 11.57 25.10 25.02
C ASP A 32 11.17 23.70 25.54
N GLY A 33 11.47 23.40 26.82
CA GLY A 33 11.35 22.06 27.40
C GLY A 33 9.93 21.47 27.44
N ALA A 34 9.68 20.45 26.63
CA ALA A 34 8.66 19.41 26.82
C ALA A 34 9.16 18.13 26.14
N GLY A 35 8.82 16.96 26.68
CA GLY A 35 9.45 15.67 26.37
C GLY A 35 9.69 15.39 24.89
N ARG A 36 10.85 14.75 24.60
CA ARG A 36 11.24 14.25 23.28
C ARG A 36 10.03 13.57 22.61
N ALA A 37 9.45 14.22 21.61
CA ALA A 37 8.53 13.56 20.72
C ALA A 37 9.34 12.52 19.94
N VAL A 38 9.20 11.25 20.31
CA VAL A 38 9.57 10.14 19.41
C VAL A 38 8.89 10.45 18.08
N GLY A 39 9.68 10.55 17.00
CA GLY A 39 9.13 10.84 15.67
C GLY A 39 7.98 9.87 15.38
N ALA A 40 6.85 10.39 14.92
CA ALA A 40 5.64 9.60 14.73
C ALA A 40 5.95 8.31 13.97
N ILE A 41 5.69 7.16 14.60
CA ILE A 41 5.95 5.86 14.02
C ILE A 41 4.88 5.64 12.95
N GLU A 42 5.31 5.59 11.70
CA GLU A 42 4.41 5.36 10.57
C GLU A 42 4.56 3.93 10.02
N PRO A 43 3.45 3.28 9.59
CA PRO A 43 3.48 1.90 9.12
C PRO A 43 4.48 1.67 7.98
N ALA A 44 4.50 2.56 6.98
CA ALA A 44 5.39 2.45 5.83
C ALA A 44 6.87 2.48 6.22
N GLY A 45 7.23 3.30 7.22
CA GLY A 45 8.58 3.37 7.78
C GLY A 45 9.00 2.05 8.40
N LEU A 46 8.14 1.46 9.22
CA LEU A 46 8.41 0.16 9.85
C LEU A 46 8.44 -0.98 8.85
N THR A 47 7.51 -1.05 7.89
CA THR A 47 7.52 -2.07 6.83
C THR A 47 8.81 -1.97 6.02
N PHE A 48 9.24 -0.75 5.68
CA PHE A 48 10.49 -0.54 4.94
C PHE A 48 11.71 -1.05 5.72
N LEU A 49 11.86 -0.65 6.99
CA LEU A 49 12.97 -1.08 7.82
C LEU A 49 12.95 -2.59 8.09
N LEU A 50 11.76 -3.19 8.25
CA LEU A 50 11.58 -4.63 8.40
C LEU A 50 12.09 -5.38 7.18
N ARG A 51 11.67 -5.00 5.98
CA ARG A 51 12.14 -5.62 4.71
C ARG A 51 13.62 -5.38 4.47
N GLN A 52 14.14 -4.21 4.85
CA GLN A 52 15.58 -3.93 4.81
C GLN A 52 16.37 -4.83 5.76
N TYR A 53 15.89 -5.02 6.98
CA TYR A 53 16.48 -5.97 7.92
C TYR A 53 16.49 -7.38 7.34
N LEU A 54 15.37 -7.87 6.80
CA LEU A 54 15.29 -9.22 6.20
C LEU A 54 16.26 -9.42 5.02
N SER A 55 16.51 -8.37 4.23
CA SER A 55 17.40 -8.46 3.07
C SER A 55 18.89 -8.28 3.41
N THR A 56 19.22 -7.69 4.56
CA THR A 56 20.60 -7.31 4.92
C THR A 56 21.14 -7.93 6.20
N ASP A 57 20.28 -8.48 7.06
CA ASP A 57 20.59 -9.02 8.40
C ASP A 57 21.35 -8.03 9.31
N ARG A 58 21.03 -6.73 9.18
CA ARG A 58 21.63 -5.67 9.98
C ARG A 58 21.10 -5.66 11.42
N GLU A 59 21.99 -5.89 12.39
CA GLU A 59 21.64 -5.94 13.82
C GLU A 59 21.10 -4.61 14.36
N ASP A 60 21.59 -3.47 13.88
CA ASP A 60 21.12 -2.16 14.34
C ASP A 60 19.64 -1.91 13.98
N LEU A 61 19.20 -2.41 12.82
CA LEU A 61 17.79 -2.38 12.44
C LEU A 61 16.94 -3.30 13.31
N ARG A 62 17.46 -4.49 13.68
CA ARG A 62 16.76 -5.43 14.55
C ARG A 62 16.42 -4.79 15.89
N ASP A 63 17.39 -4.15 16.53
CA ASP A 63 17.22 -3.53 17.85
C ASP A 63 16.21 -2.37 17.80
N ALA A 64 16.30 -1.52 16.76
CA ALA A 64 15.37 -0.41 16.57
C ALA A 64 13.93 -0.89 16.32
N LEU A 65 13.76 -1.96 15.53
CA LEU A 65 12.44 -2.53 15.22
C LEU A 65 11.74 -3.10 16.46
N GLY A 66 12.46 -3.76 17.37
CA GLY A 66 11.86 -4.40 18.54
C GLY A 66 11.07 -3.41 19.43
N GLY A 67 11.69 -2.28 19.78
CA GLY A 67 11.03 -1.24 20.57
C GLY A 67 9.91 -0.52 19.81
N ALA A 68 10.10 -0.30 18.51
CA ALA A 68 9.14 0.39 17.67
C ALA A 68 7.87 -0.41 17.41
N LEU A 69 7.96 -1.73 17.25
CA LEU A 69 6.81 -2.61 17.07
C LEU A 69 5.91 -2.66 18.31
N ALA A 70 6.48 -2.55 19.51
CA ALA A 70 5.69 -2.44 20.73
C ALA A 70 4.86 -1.14 20.77
N GLN A 71 5.43 -0.02 20.30
CA GLN A 71 4.73 1.26 20.19
C GLN A 71 3.71 1.26 19.05
N ALA A 72 4.00 0.59 17.94
CA ALA A 72 3.11 0.43 16.80
C ALA A 72 1.75 -0.16 17.20
N LEU A 73 1.72 -1.13 18.13
CA LEU A 73 0.48 -1.69 18.68
C LEU A 73 -0.41 -0.61 19.32
N ALA A 74 0.18 0.31 20.08
CA ALA A 74 -0.55 1.41 20.71
C ALA A 74 -1.03 2.44 19.68
N SER A 75 -0.18 2.79 18.70
CA SER A 75 -0.55 3.70 17.61
C SER A 75 -1.71 3.15 16.79
N ALA A 76 -1.64 1.88 16.38
CA ALA A 76 -2.68 1.21 15.59
C ALA A 76 -4.05 1.20 16.31
N ALA A 77 -4.06 0.99 17.62
CA ALA A 77 -5.30 0.99 18.42
C ALA A 77 -6.02 2.34 18.44
N THR A 78 -5.30 3.44 18.19
CA THR A 78 -5.84 4.81 18.21
C THR A 78 -5.99 5.43 16.81
N GLU A 79 -5.65 4.70 15.75
CA GLU A 79 -5.66 5.23 14.39
C GLU A 79 -7.08 5.54 13.92
N PRO A 80 -7.42 6.82 13.66
CA PRO A 80 -8.79 7.20 13.34
C PRO A 80 -9.17 6.94 11.88
N THR A 81 -8.20 6.83 10.97
CA THR A 81 -8.48 6.75 9.54
C THR A 81 -8.58 5.31 9.05
N VAL A 82 -9.41 5.09 8.02
CA VAL A 82 -9.50 3.78 7.34
C VAL A 82 -8.17 3.42 6.68
N ILE A 83 -7.56 4.38 5.98
CA ILE A 83 -6.27 4.19 5.29
C ILE A 83 -5.15 3.86 6.29
N GLY A 84 -5.06 4.59 7.41
CA GLY A 84 -4.09 4.30 8.45
C GLY A 84 -4.29 2.92 9.07
N ARG A 85 -5.52 2.54 9.42
CA ARG A 85 -5.83 1.20 9.96
C ARG A 85 -5.47 0.09 8.97
N ALA A 86 -5.75 0.29 7.68
CA ALA A 86 -5.35 -0.65 6.63
C ALA A 86 -3.82 -0.78 6.49
N ALA A 87 -3.09 0.34 6.60
CA ALA A 87 -1.63 0.34 6.56
C ALA A 87 -1.00 -0.36 7.78
N TRP A 88 -1.56 -0.14 9.00
CA TRP A 88 -1.15 -0.88 10.20
C TRP A 88 -1.42 -2.38 10.06
N LEU A 89 -2.59 -2.76 9.54
CA LEU A 89 -2.92 -4.16 9.30
C LEU A 89 -1.92 -4.82 8.34
N ALA A 90 -1.59 -4.15 7.23
CA ALA A 90 -0.58 -4.64 6.29
C ALA A 90 0.80 -4.85 6.94
N LEU A 91 1.25 -3.92 7.79
CA LEU A 91 2.49 -4.10 8.57
C LEU A 91 2.41 -5.34 9.46
N PHE A 92 1.33 -5.50 10.23
CA PHE A 92 1.19 -6.61 11.17
C PHE A 92 1.08 -7.98 10.50
N VAL A 93 0.51 -8.04 9.29
CA VAL A 93 0.55 -9.26 8.47
C VAL A 93 2.00 -9.66 8.15
N GLU A 94 2.84 -8.71 7.73
CA GLU A 94 4.25 -8.98 7.46
C GLU A 94 5.02 -9.38 8.72
N VAL A 95 4.73 -8.76 9.87
CA VAL A 95 5.35 -9.10 11.15
C VAL A 95 4.96 -10.51 11.61
N ALA A 96 3.67 -10.87 11.51
CA ALA A 96 3.17 -12.18 11.92
C ALA A 96 3.75 -13.33 11.08
N ALA A 97 4.15 -13.07 9.84
CA ALA A 97 4.85 -14.05 9.01
C ALA A 97 6.27 -14.38 9.51
N LEU A 98 6.84 -13.55 10.39
CA LEU A 98 8.22 -13.67 10.89
C LEU A 98 8.29 -14.12 12.34
N ALA A 99 7.30 -13.74 13.14
CA ALA A 99 7.28 -13.97 14.57
C ALA A 99 5.87 -14.35 15.04
N ASP A 100 5.81 -15.39 15.87
CA ASP A 100 4.59 -15.80 16.55
C ASP A 100 4.40 -14.94 17.82
N ASP A 101 3.78 -13.77 17.66
CA ASP A 101 3.46 -12.83 18.74
C ASP A 101 1.94 -12.69 18.88
N GLU A 102 1.38 -13.24 19.96
CA GLU A 102 -0.06 -13.21 20.25
C GLU A 102 -0.63 -11.78 20.29
N ARG A 103 0.19 -10.77 20.65
CA ARG A 103 -0.26 -9.36 20.68
C ARG A 103 -0.45 -8.80 19.28
N ILE A 104 0.38 -9.21 18.33
CA ILE A 104 0.26 -8.84 16.92
C ILE A 104 -0.99 -9.51 16.34
N LEU A 105 -1.21 -10.81 16.63
CA LEU A 105 -2.42 -11.51 16.18
C LEU A 105 -3.71 -10.90 16.76
N ALA A 106 -3.69 -10.49 18.03
CA ALA A 106 -4.81 -9.77 18.64
C ALA A 106 -5.08 -8.42 17.93
N ALA A 107 -4.03 -7.64 17.65
CA ALA A 107 -4.16 -6.37 16.93
C ALA A 107 -4.66 -6.56 15.49
N VAL A 108 -4.23 -7.61 14.80
CA VAL A 108 -4.77 -8.00 13.48
C VAL A 108 -6.27 -8.26 13.57
N GLY A 109 -6.72 -9.05 14.56
CA GLY A 109 -8.14 -9.33 14.77
C GLY A 109 -8.99 -8.08 15.01
N GLU A 110 -8.52 -7.17 15.86
CA GLU A 110 -9.20 -5.89 16.15
C GLU A 110 -9.26 -4.98 14.90
N LEU A 111 -8.17 -4.85 14.15
CA LEU A 111 -8.14 -4.06 12.92
C LEU A 111 -9.07 -4.63 11.84
N VAL A 112 -9.05 -5.95 11.63
CA VAL A 112 -9.96 -6.63 10.70
C VAL A 112 -11.41 -6.42 11.13
N GLY A 113 -11.72 -6.60 12.41
CA GLY A 113 -13.06 -6.39 12.96
C GLY A 113 -13.57 -4.96 12.73
N GLY A 114 -12.74 -3.95 13.04
CA GLY A 114 -13.08 -2.54 12.86
C GLY A 114 -13.26 -2.14 11.39
N LEU A 115 -12.35 -2.57 10.50
CA LEU A 115 -12.43 -2.30 9.07
C LEU A 115 -13.68 -2.91 8.44
N ARG A 116 -14.02 -4.16 8.80
CA ARG A 116 -15.24 -4.85 8.33
C ARG A 116 -16.51 -4.17 8.80
N ALA A 117 -16.54 -3.70 10.05
CA ALA A 117 -17.70 -3.02 10.60
C ALA A 117 -18.06 -1.74 9.84
N ASP A 118 -17.06 -1.07 9.26
CA ASP A 118 -17.24 0.18 8.51
C ASP A 118 -17.68 -0.04 7.05
N TRP A 119 -17.42 -1.22 6.46
CA TRP A 119 -17.71 -1.51 5.04
C TRP A 119 -19.11 -1.14 4.55
N PRO A 120 -20.21 -1.39 5.29
CA PRO A 120 -21.54 -1.02 4.83
C PRO A 120 -21.74 0.50 4.63
N ALA A 121 -20.99 1.31 5.37
CA ALA A 121 -21.08 2.77 5.31
C ALA A 121 -20.05 3.41 4.34
N MET A 122 -19.04 2.66 3.90
CA MET A 122 -18.01 3.18 3.00
C MET A 122 -18.56 3.41 1.59
N THR A 123 -18.45 4.66 1.13
CA THR A 123 -18.77 5.10 -0.23
C THR A 123 -17.54 5.46 -1.04
N ARG A 124 -16.45 5.90 -0.39
CA ARG A 124 -15.19 6.26 -1.03
C ARG A 124 -14.45 5.01 -1.53
N VAL A 125 -14.05 5.04 -2.80
CA VAL A 125 -13.44 3.88 -3.47
C VAL A 125 -12.04 3.61 -2.95
N ASP A 126 -11.20 4.64 -2.82
CA ASP A 126 -9.86 4.55 -2.28
C ASP A 126 -9.81 3.91 -0.88
N GLU A 127 -10.66 4.36 0.05
CA GLU A 127 -10.74 3.85 1.41
C GLU A 127 -11.24 2.40 1.47
N ALA A 128 -12.33 2.12 0.75
CA ALA A 128 -12.89 0.78 0.72
C ALA A 128 -11.93 -0.22 0.09
N ALA A 129 -11.25 0.15 -0.99
CA ALA A 129 -10.28 -0.71 -1.65
C ALA A 129 -9.07 -1.00 -0.75
N ALA A 130 -8.52 0.01 -0.07
CA ALA A 130 -7.41 -0.20 0.87
C ALA A 130 -7.81 -1.12 2.04
N SER A 131 -9.01 -0.93 2.57
CA SER A 131 -9.58 -1.76 3.65
C SER A 131 -9.75 -3.22 3.21
N VAL A 132 -10.35 -3.46 2.04
CA VAL A 132 -10.51 -4.79 1.46
C VAL A 132 -9.16 -5.46 1.21
N ASP A 133 -8.22 -4.74 0.60
CA ASP A 133 -6.89 -5.26 0.28
C ASP A 133 -6.14 -5.71 1.54
N ALA A 134 -6.18 -4.89 2.61
CA ALA A 134 -5.55 -5.22 3.88
C ALA A 134 -6.22 -6.44 4.56
N CYS A 135 -7.55 -6.52 4.55
CA CYS A 135 -8.29 -7.67 5.09
C CYS A 135 -8.01 -8.96 4.31
N LEU A 136 -7.94 -8.90 2.97
CA LEU A 136 -7.60 -10.07 2.16
C LEU A 136 -6.20 -10.60 2.46
N ARG A 137 -5.21 -9.71 2.65
CA ARG A 137 -3.85 -10.12 3.06
C ARG A 137 -3.80 -10.73 4.45
N ALA A 138 -4.71 -10.36 5.34
CA ALA A 138 -4.81 -10.91 6.68
C ALA A 138 -5.59 -12.23 6.77
N ALA A 139 -6.12 -12.73 5.66
CA ALA A 139 -7.01 -13.91 5.64
C ALA A 139 -6.41 -15.13 6.32
N ASP A 140 -5.14 -15.45 6.05
CA ASP A 140 -4.46 -16.63 6.61
C ASP A 140 -4.18 -16.52 8.12
N LEU A 141 -4.24 -15.31 8.68
CA LEU A 141 -4.09 -15.05 10.12
C LEU A 141 -5.44 -15.02 10.85
N CYS A 142 -6.54 -15.10 10.10
CA CYS A 142 -7.92 -15.10 10.56
C CYS A 142 -8.61 -16.39 10.08
N ASP A 143 -9.95 -16.46 10.13
CA ASP A 143 -10.70 -17.52 9.46
C ASP A 143 -10.90 -17.15 7.96
N PRO A 144 -10.20 -17.80 7.02
CA PRO A 144 -10.32 -17.47 5.60
C PRO A 144 -11.72 -17.76 5.05
N HIS A 145 -12.43 -18.74 5.63
CA HIS A 145 -13.77 -19.12 5.17
C HIS A 145 -14.82 -18.06 5.49
N ASP A 146 -14.58 -17.21 6.48
CA ASP A 146 -15.43 -16.07 6.81
C ASP A 146 -14.91 -14.78 6.14
N LEU A 147 -13.61 -14.52 6.23
CA LEU A 147 -13.05 -13.22 5.83
C LEU A 147 -13.02 -13.03 4.30
N VAL A 148 -12.59 -14.05 3.55
CA VAL A 148 -12.41 -13.93 2.09
C VAL A 148 -13.75 -13.67 1.39
N PRO A 149 -14.84 -14.42 1.63
CA PRO A 149 -16.13 -14.13 1.00
C PRO A 149 -16.62 -12.72 1.31
N ALA A 150 -16.54 -12.28 2.57
CA ALA A 150 -17.00 -10.95 2.97
C ALA A 150 -16.19 -9.82 2.30
N ALA A 151 -14.87 -9.98 2.21
CA ALA A 151 -14.00 -9.01 1.55
C ALA A 151 -14.25 -8.96 0.02
N VAL A 152 -14.48 -10.12 -0.61
CA VAL A 152 -14.82 -10.21 -2.04
C VAL A 152 -16.18 -9.58 -2.31
N ASP A 153 -17.19 -9.85 -1.50
CA ASP A 153 -18.52 -9.21 -1.64
C ASP A 153 -18.41 -7.69 -1.55
N GLN A 154 -17.60 -7.19 -0.63
CA GLN A 154 -17.33 -5.76 -0.50
C GLN A 154 -16.58 -5.19 -1.72
N LEU A 155 -15.57 -5.91 -2.25
CA LEU A 155 -14.86 -5.53 -3.47
C LEU A 155 -15.81 -5.43 -4.67
N GLU A 156 -16.66 -6.45 -4.85
CA GLU A 156 -17.62 -6.50 -5.94
C GLU A 156 -18.68 -5.41 -5.81
N ARG A 157 -19.11 -5.09 -4.58
CA ARG A 157 -20.02 -3.97 -4.31
C ARG A 157 -19.42 -2.64 -4.76
N ILE A 158 -18.15 -2.35 -4.42
CA ILE A 158 -17.53 -1.08 -4.79
C ILE A 158 -17.27 -0.98 -6.30
N VAL A 159 -16.80 -2.06 -6.92
CA VAL A 159 -16.57 -2.11 -8.36
C VAL A 159 -17.90 -1.92 -9.10
N SER A 160 -18.95 -2.64 -8.71
CA SER A 160 -20.27 -2.54 -9.35
C SER A 160 -20.87 -1.14 -9.24
N GLY A 161 -20.64 -0.44 -8.13
CA GLY A 161 -21.15 0.92 -7.90
C GLY A 161 -20.36 2.03 -8.60
N ALA A 162 -19.05 1.85 -8.77
CA ALA A 162 -18.15 2.91 -9.24
C ALA A 162 -17.67 2.73 -10.70
N TYR A 163 -17.57 1.50 -11.19
CA TYR A 163 -16.94 1.19 -12.48
C TYR A 163 -17.81 1.58 -13.69
N ARG A 164 -17.12 2.08 -14.72
CA ARG A 164 -17.63 2.32 -16.06
C ARG A 164 -16.66 1.73 -17.08
N PRO A 165 -17.09 0.78 -17.94
CA PRO A 165 -16.23 0.19 -18.96
C PRO A 165 -15.50 1.24 -19.81
N GLY A 166 -14.17 1.13 -19.89
CA GLY A 166 -13.31 2.08 -20.61
C GLY A 166 -13.19 3.48 -19.97
N GLY A 167 -13.95 3.76 -18.90
CA GLY A 167 -13.95 5.02 -18.17
C GLY A 167 -13.30 4.95 -16.78
N GLY A 168 -13.00 3.75 -16.29
CA GLY A 168 -12.39 3.53 -14.97
C GLY A 168 -13.41 3.60 -13.83
N LEU A 169 -12.96 4.05 -12.66
CA LEU A 169 -13.79 4.18 -11.46
C LEU A 169 -14.29 5.62 -11.27
N ALA A 170 -15.31 5.76 -10.44
CA ALA A 170 -15.66 7.02 -9.80
C ALA A 170 -15.00 7.10 -8.42
N HIS A 171 -14.84 8.31 -7.88
CA HIS A 171 -14.29 8.49 -6.53
C HIS A 171 -15.20 7.92 -5.43
N GLU A 172 -16.51 7.97 -5.65
CA GLU A 172 -17.52 7.45 -4.73
C GLU A 172 -18.47 6.48 -5.45
N THR A 173 -18.87 5.42 -4.76
CA THR A 173 -19.96 4.54 -5.18
C THR A 173 -21.29 5.28 -5.06
N ASP A 174 -22.16 5.16 -6.06
CA ASP A 174 -23.44 5.86 -6.19
C ASP A 174 -24.19 6.15 -4.88
N GLY A 175 -23.97 7.35 -4.34
CA GLY A 175 -24.86 7.97 -3.36
C GLY A 175 -26.13 8.53 -4.03
N PRO A 176 -27.14 8.94 -3.23
CA PRO A 176 -28.41 9.52 -3.73
C PRO A 176 -28.25 10.74 -4.68
N GLN A 177 -27.04 11.29 -4.82
CA GLN A 177 -26.66 12.31 -5.81
C GLN A 177 -26.76 11.82 -7.28
N ARG A 178 -26.41 10.56 -7.61
CA ARG A 178 -26.53 10.06 -9.00
C ARG A 178 -27.99 9.89 -9.43
N ALA A 179 -28.89 9.57 -8.50
CA ALA A 179 -30.33 9.49 -8.76
C ALA A 179 -30.95 10.85 -9.17
N ARG A 180 -30.24 11.96 -8.93
CA ARG A 180 -30.67 13.32 -9.31
C ARG A 180 -29.92 13.88 -10.53
N GLY A 181 -29.18 13.05 -11.26
CA GLY A 181 -28.44 13.48 -12.45
C GLY A 181 -27.21 14.34 -12.15
N GLY A 182 -26.70 14.32 -10.92
CA GLY A 182 -25.44 14.99 -10.57
C GLY A 182 -24.23 14.31 -11.23
N GLN A 183 -23.25 15.10 -11.66
CA GLN A 183 -21.97 14.57 -12.17
C GLN A 183 -21.24 13.84 -11.05
N SER A 184 -20.90 12.58 -11.31
CA SER A 184 -19.98 11.80 -10.47
C SER A 184 -18.61 12.48 -10.48
N VAL A 185 -17.98 12.67 -9.31
CA VAL A 185 -16.57 13.09 -9.26
C VAL A 185 -15.74 11.97 -9.90
N ARG A 186 -14.91 12.33 -10.88
CA ARG A 186 -13.99 11.41 -11.56
C ARG A 186 -13.01 10.84 -10.52
N ALA A 187 -12.72 9.53 -10.60
CA ALA A 187 -11.68 8.93 -9.77
C ALA A 187 -10.33 9.63 -9.96
N GLY A 188 -9.60 9.77 -8.85
CA GLY A 188 -8.20 10.15 -8.86
C GLY A 188 -7.29 8.93 -8.94
N LEU A 189 -5.97 9.18 -8.98
CA LEU A 189 -4.94 8.13 -9.02
C LEU A 189 -5.11 7.10 -7.88
N ALA A 190 -5.34 7.56 -6.65
CA ALA A 190 -5.45 6.71 -5.46
C ALA A 190 -6.61 5.71 -5.57
N ASP A 191 -7.74 6.11 -6.16
CA ASP A 191 -8.90 5.22 -6.33
C ASP A 191 -8.54 4.04 -7.24
N HIS A 192 -7.91 4.31 -8.39
CA HIS A 192 -7.50 3.27 -9.33
C HIS A 192 -6.39 2.38 -8.78
N VAL A 193 -5.35 2.97 -8.17
CA VAL A 193 -4.20 2.23 -7.66
C VAL A 193 -4.59 1.29 -6.52
N ARG A 194 -5.38 1.77 -5.56
CA ARG A 194 -5.81 0.94 -4.42
C ARG A 194 -6.81 -0.12 -4.84
N ALA A 195 -7.74 0.20 -5.74
CA ALA A 195 -8.64 -0.81 -6.32
C ALA A 195 -7.87 -1.88 -7.10
N ALA A 196 -6.89 -1.49 -7.93
CA ALA A 196 -6.04 -2.43 -8.65
C ALA A 196 -5.24 -3.32 -7.69
N SER A 197 -4.68 -2.76 -6.62
CA SER A 197 -4.01 -3.55 -5.58
C SER A 197 -4.94 -4.59 -4.94
N ALA A 198 -6.16 -4.18 -4.54
CA ALA A 198 -7.16 -5.06 -3.94
C ALA A 198 -7.60 -6.18 -4.91
N LEU A 199 -7.83 -5.84 -6.18
CA LEU A 199 -8.19 -6.78 -7.24
C LEU A 199 -7.10 -7.81 -7.50
N LEU A 200 -5.83 -7.40 -7.51
CA LEU A 200 -4.72 -8.34 -7.66
C LEU A 200 -4.63 -9.29 -6.46
N THR A 201 -4.85 -8.80 -5.24
CA THR A 201 -4.88 -9.65 -4.04
C THR A 201 -6.07 -10.62 -4.08
N ALA A 202 -7.24 -10.16 -4.53
CA ALA A 202 -8.40 -11.03 -4.74
C ALA A 202 -8.15 -12.07 -5.84
N PHE A 203 -7.45 -11.72 -6.92
CA PHE A 203 -7.04 -12.67 -7.95
C PHE A 203 -6.10 -13.75 -7.40
N GLU A 204 -5.06 -13.35 -6.66
CA GLU A 204 -4.10 -14.28 -6.04
C GLU A 204 -4.82 -15.31 -5.13
N ILE A 205 -5.84 -14.88 -4.39
CA ILE A 205 -6.59 -15.76 -3.47
C ILE A 205 -7.62 -16.64 -4.20
N THR A 206 -8.31 -16.09 -5.21
CA THR A 206 -9.50 -16.75 -5.81
C THR A 206 -9.27 -17.36 -7.18
N GLY A 207 -8.19 -16.98 -7.88
CA GLY A 207 -7.92 -17.33 -9.26
C GLY A 207 -8.90 -16.73 -10.29
N ARG A 208 -9.79 -15.82 -9.88
CA ARG A 208 -10.81 -15.23 -10.77
C ARG A 208 -10.18 -14.18 -11.69
N LEU A 209 -9.93 -14.57 -12.95
CA LEU A 209 -9.33 -13.73 -13.99
C LEU A 209 -9.92 -12.31 -14.15
N PRO A 210 -11.24 -12.07 -14.00
CA PRO A 210 -11.79 -10.72 -14.13
C PRO A 210 -11.14 -9.70 -13.18
N TYR A 211 -10.65 -10.13 -12.02
CA TYR A 211 -10.02 -9.21 -11.07
C TYR A 211 -8.67 -8.69 -11.58
N SER A 212 -7.77 -9.57 -12.03
CA SER A 212 -6.47 -9.15 -12.57
C SER A 212 -6.62 -8.35 -13.86
N MET A 213 -7.57 -8.72 -14.72
CA MET A 213 -7.86 -8.00 -15.97
C MET A 213 -8.39 -6.59 -15.70
N LEU A 214 -9.29 -6.43 -14.73
CA LEU A 214 -9.77 -5.11 -14.33
C LEU A 214 -8.66 -4.28 -13.67
N ALA A 215 -7.82 -4.89 -12.83
CA ALA A 215 -6.66 -4.20 -12.26
C ALA A 215 -5.74 -3.66 -13.36
N GLU A 216 -5.50 -4.46 -14.40
CA GLU A 216 -4.71 -4.06 -15.57
C GLU A 216 -5.34 -2.87 -16.32
N GLU A 217 -6.65 -2.91 -16.59
CA GLU A 217 -7.38 -1.81 -17.24
C GLU A 217 -7.25 -0.51 -16.44
N LEU A 218 -7.48 -0.56 -15.12
CA LEU A 218 -7.40 0.63 -14.25
C LEU A 218 -5.99 1.24 -14.26
N MET A 219 -4.96 0.41 -14.23
CA MET A 219 -3.58 0.88 -14.29
C MET A 219 -3.23 1.45 -15.65
N GLN A 220 -3.71 0.88 -16.76
CA GLN A 220 -3.49 1.44 -18.09
C GLN A 220 -4.14 2.81 -18.27
N LEU A 221 -5.33 3.01 -17.70
CA LEU A 221 -6.02 4.30 -17.71
C LEU A 221 -5.22 5.37 -16.93
N SER A 222 -4.65 5.00 -15.79
CA SER A 222 -3.84 5.91 -14.97
C SER A 222 -2.42 6.14 -15.53
N LEU A 223 -1.89 5.20 -16.32
CA LEU A 223 -0.48 5.21 -16.73
C LEU A 223 -0.13 6.42 -17.59
N ARG A 224 -1.04 6.91 -18.44
CA ARG A 224 -0.79 8.12 -19.23
C ARG A 224 -0.56 9.33 -18.32
N GLU A 225 -1.43 9.53 -17.35
CA GLU A 225 -1.35 10.63 -16.38
C GLU A 225 -0.08 10.53 -15.52
N LEU A 226 0.23 9.33 -15.01
CA LEU A 226 1.44 9.04 -14.21
C LEU A 226 2.77 9.33 -14.93
N LEU A 227 2.79 9.21 -16.25
CA LEU A 227 4.00 9.38 -17.06
C LEU A 227 4.15 10.80 -17.62
N ASP A 228 3.02 11.45 -17.90
CA ASP A 228 2.99 12.81 -18.45
C ASP A 228 3.09 13.87 -17.35
N GLU A 229 2.54 13.59 -16.16
CA GLU A 229 2.58 14.47 -15.01
C GLU A 229 3.63 13.95 -14.01
N GLY A 230 4.71 14.71 -13.85
CA GLY A 230 5.59 14.56 -12.69
C GLY A 230 4.88 15.07 -11.43
N GLY A 231 3.73 14.51 -11.10
CA GLY A 231 2.80 15.00 -10.08
C GLY A 231 3.42 15.06 -8.69
N ASP A 232 2.82 15.87 -7.82
CA ASP A 232 3.33 16.15 -6.47
C ASP A 232 3.01 15.03 -5.46
N ASP A 233 2.15 14.08 -5.81
CA ASP A 233 1.77 12.95 -4.96
C ASP A 233 2.81 11.81 -5.01
N LEU A 234 3.94 11.99 -4.32
CA LEU A 234 5.00 10.98 -4.24
C LEU A 234 4.47 9.61 -3.78
N VAL A 235 3.58 9.56 -2.78
CA VAL A 235 3.07 8.30 -2.21
C VAL A 235 2.20 7.57 -3.25
N GLY A 236 1.28 8.27 -3.91
CA GLY A 236 0.47 7.68 -4.98
C GLY A 236 1.29 7.11 -6.13
N HIS A 237 2.38 7.77 -6.53
CA HIS A 237 3.30 7.24 -7.55
C HIS A 237 4.05 5.99 -7.06
N CYS A 238 4.42 5.95 -5.78
CA CYS A 238 5.05 4.76 -5.20
C CYS A 238 4.07 3.59 -5.10
N GLU A 239 2.82 3.82 -4.67
CA GLU A 239 1.76 2.81 -4.67
C GLU A 239 1.51 2.29 -6.10
N ALA A 240 1.45 3.19 -7.10
CA ALA A 240 1.28 2.82 -8.50
C ALA A 240 2.43 1.94 -9.00
N ALA A 241 3.69 2.33 -8.74
CA ALA A 241 4.85 1.55 -9.13
C ALA A 241 4.84 0.12 -8.55
N ARG A 242 4.39 -0.04 -7.30
CA ARG A 242 4.26 -1.36 -6.66
C ARG A 242 3.19 -2.22 -7.34
N VAL A 243 2.05 -1.64 -7.71
CA VAL A 243 1.01 -2.36 -8.49
C VAL A 243 1.55 -2.76 -9.87
N LEU A 244 2.31 -1.89 -10.54
CA LEU A 244 2.95 -2.21 -11.82
C LEU A 244 3.97 -3.34 -11.67
N CYS A 245 4.71 -3.43 -10.57
CA CYS A 245 5.61 -4.56 -10.30
C CYS A 245 4.83 -5.88 -10.16
N ARG A 246 3.67 -5.88 -9.49
CA ARG A 246 2.79 -7.06 -9.40
C ARG A 246 2.23 -7.47 -10.76
N LEU A 247 1.79 -6.50 -11.58
CA LEU A 247 1.35 -6.78 -12.96
C LEU A 247 2.49 -7.32 -13.83
N ALA A 248 3.71 -6.80 -13.68
CA ALA A 248 4.88 -7.34 -14.37
C ALA A 248 5.12 -8.81 -14.01
N ALA A 249 5.06 -9.15 -12.72
CA ALA A 249 5.19 -10.54 -12.27
C ALA A 249 4.11 -11.46 -12.85
N LEU A 250 2.85 -10.99 -12.95
CA LEU A 250 1.80 -11.75 -13.63
C LEU A 250 2.09 -11.93 -15.13
N HIS A 251 2.61 -10.91 -15.80
CA HIS A 251 2.95 -10.97 -17.23
C HIS A 251 4.15 -11.87 -17.52
N ASP A 252 5.00 -12.11 -16.53
CA ASP A 252 6.11 -13.06 -16.58
C ASP A 252 5.62 -14.53 -16.41
N ASP A 253 4.41 -14.77 -15.89
CA ASP A 253 3.81 -16.10 -15.72
C ASP A 253 3.19 -16.63 -17.04
N PRO A 254 3.73 -17.71 -17.65
CA PRO A 254 3.17 -18.28 -18.88
C PRO A 254 1.72 -18.77 -18.75
N ALA A 255 1.33 -19.27 -17.58
CA ALA A 255 -0.03 -19.76 -17.36
C ALA A 255 -1.04 -18.60 -17.37
N TYR A 256 -0.69 -17.48 -16.72
CA TYR A 256 -1.48 -16.26 -16.76
C TYR A 256 -1.62 -15.72 -18.18
N ARG A 257 -0.51 -15.59 -18.92
CA ARG A 257 -0.50 -15.12 -20.32
C ARG A 257 -1.37 -15.97 -21.25
N GLY A 258 -1.49 -17.27 -20.97
CA GLY A 258 -2.31 -18.19 -21.76
C GLY A 258 -3.82 -18.08 -21.47
N ALA A 259 -4.20 -17.50 -20.33
CA ALA A 259 -5.58 -17.48 -19.84
C ALA A 259 -6.23 -16.09 -19.86
N ALA A 260 -5.44 -15.03 -19.63
CA ALA A 260 -5.94 -13.66 -19.54
C ALA A 260 -5.86 -12.91 -20.89
N VAL A 261 -6.79 -11.96 -21.10
CA VAL A 261 -6.64 -10.95 -22.15
C VAL A 261 -5.78 -9.82 -21.59
N ILE A 262 -4.53 -9.78 -22.01
CA ILE A 262 -3.51 -8.85 -21.50
C ILE A 262 -3.09 -7.83 -22.56
N ALA A 263 -2.57 -6.68 -22.14
CA ALA A 263 -1.82 -5.80 -23.04
C ALA A 263 -0.44 -6.39 -23.32
N THR A 264 -0.30 -7.05 -24.46
CA THR A 264 0.93 -7.77 -24.84
C THR A 264 2.16 -6.88 -24.95
N ASP A 265 1.98 -5.59 -25.21
CA ASP A 265 3.06 -4.60 -25.35
C ASP A 265 3.32 -3.81 -24.05
N ALA A 266 2.58 -4.08 -22.97
CA ALA A 266 2.76 -3.40 -21.71
C ALA A 266 4.12 -3.76 -21.10
N ARG A 267 4.86 -2.73 -20.64
CA ARG A 267 6.19 -2.87 -20.03
C ARG A 267 6.15 -2.41 -18.58
N TYR A 268 5.31 -3.05 -17.79
CA TYR A 268 5.00 -2.59 -16.44
C TYR A 268 6.21 -2.43 -15.52
N ARG A 269 7.22 -3.30 -15.65
CA ARG A 269 8.49 -3.16 -14.91
C ARG A 269 9.27 -1.90 -15.32
N ASP A 270 9.36 -1.63 -16.63
CA ASP A 270 10.05 -0.44 -17.15
C ASP A 270 9.28 0.84 -16.78
N ASP A 271 7.94 0.78 -16.82
CA ASP A 271 7.08 1.89 -16.44
C ASP A 271 7.20 2.22 -14.95
N ALA A 272 7.22 1.21 -14.08
CA ALA A 272 7.49 1.37 -12.66
C ALA A 272 8.87 2.02 -12.42
N ALA A 273 9.91 1.52 -13.09
CA ALA A 273 11.26 2.07 -12.99
C ALA A 273 11.31 3.54 -13.43
N ARG A 274 10.62 3.89 -14.52
CA ARG A 274 10.54 5.27 -15.01
C ARG A 274 9.81 6.20 -14.06
N ILE A 275 8.69 5.76 -13.48
CA ILE A 275 7.94 6.52 -12.47
C ILE A 275 8.83 6.77 -11.24
N LEU A 276 9.50 5.74 -10.72
CA LEU A 276 10.36 5.90 -9.54
C LEU A 276 11.57 6.79 -9.83
N ALA A 277 12.22 6.63 -10.99
CA ALA A 277 13.33 7.50 -11.39
C ALA A 277 12.92 8.98 -11.45
N ALA A 278 11.71 9.29 -11.93
CA ALA A 278 11.19 10.66 -11.96
C ALA A 278 10.92 11.23 -10.55
N GLN A 279 10.62 10.37 -9.58
CA GLN A 279 10.29 10.76 -8.21
C GLN A 279 11.51 10.77 -7.25
N SER A 280 12.66 10.21 -7.65
CA SER A 280 13.89 10.15 -6.84
C SER A 280 14.27 11.50 -6.20
N PRO A 281 14.34 12.64 -6.91
CA PRO A 281 14.69 13.93 -6.30
C PRO A 281 13.72 14.36 -5.18
N ARG A 282 12.42 14.11 -5.36
CA ARG A 282 11.39 14.42 -4.35
C ARG A 282 11.51 13.49 -3.15
N ALA A 283 11.69 12.20 -3.38
CA ALA A 283 11.87 11.22 -2.31
C ALA A 283 13.07 11.56 -1.41
N LEU A 284 14.18 12.00 -2.01
CA LEU A 284 15.36 12.44 -1.28
C LEU A 284 15.13 13.74 -0.47
N ALA A 285 14.14 14.56 -0.80
CA ALA A 285 13.78 15.76 -0.05
C ALA A 285 12.55 15.60 0.88
N ALA A 286 11.82 14.49 0.77
CA ALA A 286 10.56 14.29 1.49
C ALA A 286 10.75 13.98 2.98
N SER A 287 9.63 13.89 3.72
CA SER A 287 9.63 13.34 5.08
C SER A 287 10.20 11.91 5.11
N PRO A 288 10.69 11.41 6.26
CA PRO A 288 11.12 10.02 6.39
C PRO A 288 10.04 9.01 5.98
N ALA A 289 8.78 9.28 6.32
CA ALA A 289 7.65 8.43 5.92
C ALA A 289 7.46 8.32 4.41
N HIS A 290 7.45 9.45 3.70
CA HIS A 290 7.36 9.45 2.24
C HIS A 290 8.60 8.84 1.58
N ALA A 291 9.79 9.01 2.19
CA ALA A 291 11.01 8.30 1.79
C ALA A 291 10.82 6.78 1.88
N ALA A 292 10.22 6.31 2.96
CA ALA A 292 9.99 4.89 3.19
C ALA A 292 9.03 4.31 2.16
N ALA A 293 7.97 5.04 1.78
CA ALA A 293 7.08 4.62 0.69
C ALA A 293 7.84 4.45 -0.65
N TYR A 294 8.73 5.37 -0.97
CA TYR A 294 9.62 5.26 -2.14
C TYR A 294 10.61 4.09 -2.01
N GLY A 295 11.21 3.91 -0.83
CA GLY A 295 12.09 2.79 -0.53
C GLY A 295 11.41 1.43 -0.68
N LEU A 296 10.15 1.30 -0.25
CA LEU A 296 9.33 0.10 -0.46
C LEU A 296 9.10 -0.17 -1.94
N ALA A 297 8.77 0.86 -2.72
CA ALA A 297 8.58 0.69 -4.16
C ALA A 297 9.88 0.28 -4.88
N LEU A 298 11.03 0.82 -4.46
CA LEU A 298 12.34 0.37 -4.96
C LEU A 298 12.65 -1.08 -4.60
N LEU A 299 12.19 -1.56 -3.44
CA LEU A 299 12.37 -2.96 -3.06
C LEU A 299 11.51 -3.90 -3.91
N ASP A 300 10.26 -3.52 -4.21
CA ASP A 300 9.35 -4.31 -5.05
C ASP A 300 9.77 -4.34 -6.53
N LEU A 301 10.54 -3.35 -7.00
CA LEU A 301 11.04 -3.28 -8.38
C LEU A 301 12.18 -4.28 -8.69
N ARG A 302 12.88 -4.76 -7.66
CA ARG A 302 14.05 -5.65 -7.79
C ARG A 302 13.66 -7.02 -8.35
#